data_AF-A0A4Z0PQP0-F1
#
_entry.id   AF-A0A4Z0PQP0-F1
#
_cell.length_a   1.000
_cell.length_b   1.000
_cell.length_c   1.000
_cell.angle_alpha   90.00
_cell.angle_beta   90.00
_cell.angle_gamma   90.00
#
_symmetry.space_group_name_H-M   'P 1'
#
loop_
_entity.id
_entity.type
_entity.pdbx_description
1 polymer ?
#
loop_
_entity_poly.entity_id
_entity_poly.type
_entity_poly.pdbx_seq_one_letter_code
_entity_poly.pdbx_strand_id
1 'polypeptide(L)'
;MKEHITFDPVEGVSIAVVPDEAAATEEGKAGWQVYLLNHNPYPLSNVIISSNGYGIQSNGESVRTSTLRHVLLEVAPQVAIPIEPIDPDLFHLNNQYWVSYYRGPQIFDKKFIFVPDSIVPANLIQIALLGREGVLHS
;
A
#
# COMPACT_ATOMS: atom_id res chain seq x y z
N MET A 1 -7.17 -6.10 34.36
CA MET A 1 -7.61 -7.22 33.52
C MET A 1 -7.24 -6.88 32.09
N LYS A 2 -6.44 -7.72 31.42
CA LYS A 2 -6.18 -7.55 29.98
C LYS A 2 -7.35 -8.21 29.27
N GLU A 3 -8.28 -7.40 28.79
CA GLU A 3 -9.38 -7.88 27.95
C GLU A 3 -8.77 -8.63 26.75
N HIS A 4 -9.30 -9.82 26.48
CA HIS A 4 -8.93 -10.61 25.30
C HIS A 4 -9.39 -9.86 24.05
N ILE A 5 -8.47 -9.16 23.39
CA ILE A 5 -8.73 -8.53 22.09
C ILE A 5 -8.73 -9.64 21.04
N THR A 6 -9.90 -10.01 20.54
CA THR A 6 -10.05 -10.79 19.31
C THR A 6 -9.59 -9.93 18.14
N PHE A 7 -8.46 -10.29 17.55
CA PHE A 7 -8.02 -9.73 16.27
C PHE A 7 -8.70 -10.53 15.17
N ASP A 8 -9.72 -9.94 14.56
CA ASP A 8 -10.29 -10.48 13.34
C ASP A 8 -9.26 -10.31 12.21
N PRO A 9 -9.07 -11.32 11.34
CA PRO A 9 -8.17 -11.19 10.21
C PRO A 9 -8.63 -10.06 9.29
N VAL A 10 -7.68 -9.28 8.80
CA VAL A 10 -7.94 -8.28 7.76
C VAL A 10 -8.13 -9.02 6.43
N GLU A 11 -9.38 -9.12 6.01
CA GLU A 11 -9.80 -9.70 4.74
C GLU A 11 -10.31 -8.62 3.77
N GLY A 12 -10.07 -8.81 2.47
CA GLY A 12 -10.59 -7.94 1.41
C GLY A 12 -9.94 -6.55 1.30
N VAL A 13 -8.86 -6.27 2.03
CA VAL A 13 -8.06 -5.04 1.88
C VAL A 13 -6.69 -5.38 1.33
N SER A 14 -6.24 -4.67 0.29
CA SER A 14 -4.94 -4.91 -0.35
C SER A 14 -4.31 -3.61 -0.83
N ILE A 15 -3.00 -3.63 -1.08
CA ILE A 15 -2.25 -2.55 -1.71
C ILE A 15 -1.79 -3.04 -3.10
N ALA A 16 -1.90 -2.18 -4.11
CA ALA A 16 -1.33 -2.43 -5.43
C ALA A 16 -0.36 -1.31 -5.81
N VAL A 17 0.74 -1.67 -6.48
CA VAL A 17 1.69 -0.73 -7.08
C VAL A 17 1.61 -0.92 -8.60
N VAL A 18 1.20 0.13 -9.30
CA VAL A 18 0.78 0.09 -10.72
C VAL A 18 1.63 1.05 -11.54
N PRO A 19 2.18 0.65 -12.70
CA PRO A 19 2.88 1.57 -13.59
C PRO A 19 1.93 2.67 -14.07
N ASP A 20 2.33 3.94 -13.95
CA ASP A 20 1.54 5.11 -14.31
C ASP A 20 2.43 6.24 -14.85
N GLU A 21 2.40 6.46 -16.16
CA GLU A 21 3.20 7.50 -16.82
C GLU A 21 2.79 8.93 -16.41
N ALA A 22 1.58 9.11 -15.86
CA ALA A 22 1.10 10.41 -15.38
C ALA A 22 1.36 10.62 -13.88
N ALA A 23 1.90 9.63 -13.16
CA ALA A 23 2.31 9.81 -11.77
C ALA A 23 3.44 10.85 -11.70
N ALA A 24 3.39 11.72 -10.68
CA ALA A 24 4.33 12.82 -10.52
C ALA A 24 5.75 12.29 -10.20
N THR A 25 6.52 12.00 -11.23
CA THR A 25 7.95 11.65 -11.16
C THR A 25 8.79 12.70 -11.87
N GLU A 26 10.12 12.60 -11.74
CA GLU A 26 11.04 13.39 -12.55
C GLU A 26 10.75 13.18 -14.06
N GLU A 27 10.84 14.25 -14.85
CA GLU A 27 10.57 14.21 -16.30
C GLU A 27 11.37 13.09 -16.99
N GLY A 28 10.65 12.17 -17.64
CA GLY A 28 11.24 11.07 -18.41
C GLY A 28 11.42 9.74 -17.66
N LYS A 29 11.04 9.63 -16.38
CA LYS A 29 10.93 8.35 -15.68
C LYS A 29 9.50 7.78 -15.78
N ALA A 30 9.38 6.48 -16.03
CA ALA A 30 8.08 5.80 -15.93
C ALA A 30 7.61 5.83 -14.48
N GLY A 31 6.54 6.56 -14.21
CA GLY A 31 5.98 6.69 -12.88
C GLY A 31 5.27 5.42 -12.41
N TRP A 32 5.09 5.30 -11.10
CA TRP A 32 4.27 4.26 -10.48
C TRP A 32 3.36 4.90 -9.44
N GLN A 33 2.16 4.34 -9.30
CA GLN A 33 1.14 4.81 -8.39
C GLN A 33 0.73 3.69 -7.46
N VAL A 34 0.70 4.01 -6.16
CA VAL A 34 0.23 3.11 -5.12
C VAL A 34 -1.28 3.30 -4.95
N TYR A 35 -2.01 2.21 -4.81
CA TYR A 35 -3.45 2.19 -4.59
C TYR A 35 -3.81 1.39 -3.34
N LEU A 36 -4.83 1.87 -2.62
CA LEU A 36 -5.58 1.08 -1.64
C LEU A 36 -6.77 0.46 -2.33
N LEU A 37 -6.95 -0.85 -2.17
CA LEU A 37 -8.06 -1.59 -2.74
C LEU A 37 -8.97 -2.11 -1.63
N ASN A 38 -10.24 -1.78 -1.71
CA ASN A 38 -11.29 -2.34 -0.88
C ASN A 38 -12.15 -3.31 -1.69
N HIS A 39 -11.88 -4.61 -1.56
CA HIS A 39 -12.67 -5.69 -2.15
C HIS A 39 -13.86 -6.10 -1.29
N ASN A 40 -14.10 -5.42 -0.17
CA ASN A 40 -15.23 -5.74 0.70
C ASN A 40 -16.54 -5.19 0.14
N PRO A 41 -17.69 -5.79 0.49
CA PRO A 41 -19.02 -5.25 0.19
C PRO A 41 -19.44 -4.11 1.13
N TYR A 42 -18.53 -3.60 1.97
CA TYR A 42 -18.77 -2.52 2.94
C TYR A 42 -17.68 -1.44 2.85
N PRO A 43 -18.00 -0.19 3.23
CA PRO A 43 -17.01 0.88 3.26
C PRO A 43 -16.00 0.70 4.39
N LEU A 44 -14.80 1.23 4.21
CA LEU A 44 -13.79 1.40 5.27
C LEU A 44 -13.86 2.85 5.75
N SER A 45 -13.99 3.08 7.05
CA SER A 45 -14.06 4.44 7.61
C SER A 45 -12.74 4.83 8.27
N ASN A 46 -12.41 6.13 8.24
CA ASN A 46 -11.23 6.70 8.89
C ASN A 46 -9.95 5.90 8.61
N VAL A 47 -9.68 5.66 7.32
CA VAL A 47 -8.51 4.91 6.88
C VAL A 47 -7.26 5.78 7.05
N ILE A 48 -6.26 5.24 7.72
CA ILE A 48 -4.94 5.85 7.89
C ILE A 48 -3.92 4.93 7.23
N ILE A 49 -3.17 5.44 6.26
CA ILE A 49 -2.05 4.72 5.63
C ILE A 49 -0.76 5.42 6.01
N SER A 50 0.10 4.72 6.77
CA SER A 50 1.47 5.16 7.03
C SER A 50 2.43 4.42 6.11
N SER A 51 3.11 5.14 5.20
CA SER A 51 4.08 4.57 4.27
C SER A 51 5.53 4.95 4.63
N ASN A 52 6.46 4.00 4.47
CA ASN A 52 7.90 4.26 4.48
C ASN A 52 8.68 3.12 3.80
N GLY A 53 9.90 3.43 3.36
CA GLY A 53 10.90 2.48 2.91
C GLY A 53 11.97 2.23 3.97
N TYR A 54 12.44 1.00 4.12
CA TYR A 54 13.60 0.68 4.95
C TYR A 54 14.43 -0.50 4.42
N GLY A 55 15.72 -0.54 4.76
CA GLY A 55 16.62 -1.61 4.34
C GLY A 55 18.03 -1.44 4.89
N ILE A 56 18.95 -2.27 4.37
CA ILE A 56 20.38 -2.20 4.66
C ILE A 56 21.10 -1.95 3.33
N GLN A 57 22.00 -0.97 3.31
CA GLN A 57 22.84 -0.67 2.15
C GLN A 57 23.97 -1.71 2.02
N SER A 58 24.64 -1.74 0.86
CA SER A 58 25.75 -2.68 0.60
C SER A 58 26.94 -2.52 1.57
N ASN A 59 27.12 -1.33 2.15
CA ASN A 59 28.13 -1.03 3.16
C ASN A 59 27.71 -1.45 4.59
N GLY A 60 26.52 -2.01 4.77
CA GLY A 60 25.96 -2.42 6.07
C GLY A 60 25.19 -1.34 6.83
N GLU A 61 25.08 -0.12 6.30
CA GLU A 61 24.34 0.96 6.94
C GLU A 61 22.83 0.83 6.75
N SER A 62 22.06 1.06 7.82
CA SER A 62 20.60 1.11 7.75
C SER A 62 20.14 2.35 6.99
N VAL A 63 19.24 2.15 6.03
CA VAL A 63 18.54 3.22 5.31
C VAL A 63 17.06 3.20 5.66
N ARG A 64 16.48 4.38 5.83
CA ARG A 64 15.06 4.56 6.09
C ARG A 64 14.58 5.89 5.51
N THR A 65 13.47 5.85 4.79
CA THR A 65 12.83 7.07 4.27
C THR A 65 12.01 7.77 5.36
N SER A 66 11.62 9.01 5.10
CA SER A 66 10.57 9.68 5.86
C SER A 66 9.28 8.87 5.83
N THR A 67 8.47 8.98 6.88
CA THR A 67 7.13 8.38 6.92
C THR A 67 6.10 9.37 6.42
N LEU A 68 5.34 8.99 5.40
CA LEU A 68 4.18 9.73 4.92
C LEU A 68 2.91 9.16 5.57
N ARG A 69 1.91 10.03 5.77
CA ARG A 69 0.63 9.65 6.38
C ARG A 69 -0.51 10.19 5.53
N HIS A 70 -1.34 9.28 5.06
CA HIS A 70 -2.54 9.55 4.28
C HIS A 70 -3.76 9.25 5.13
N VAL A 71 -4.76 10.13 5.07
CA VAL A 71 -6.02 9.94 5.78
C VAL A 71 -7.15 10.01 4.77
N LEU A 72 -7.95 8.94 4.69
CA LEU A 72 -9.16 8.86 3.89
C LEU A 72 -10.33 8.70 4.84
N LEU A 73 -11.28 9.64 4.82
CA LEU A 73 -12.45 9.58 5.72
C LEU A 73 -13.31 8.35 5.45
N GLU A 74 -13.44 7.99 4.17
CA GLU A 74 -14.17 6.80 3.75
C GLU A 74 -13.55 6.25 2.45
N VAL A 75 -13.52 4.92 2.34
CA VAL A 75 -13.23 4.18 1.11
C VAL A 75 -14.42 3.30 0.82
N ALA A 76 -15.12 3.57 -0.27
CA ALA A 76 -16.33 2.86 -0.66
C ALA A 76 -16.10 1.34 -0.87
N PRO A 77 -17.15 0.51 -0.85
CA PRO A 77 -17.06 -0.89 -1.27
C PRO A 77 -16.54 -1.03 -2.71
N GLN A 78 -15.83 -2.13 -3.00
CA GLN A 78 -15.43 -2.53 -4.37
C GLN A 78 -14.73 -1.41 -5.17
N VAL A 79 -13.80 -0.68 -4.56
CA VAL A 79 -13.11 0.45 -5.19
C VAL A 79 -11.61 0.41 -4.93
N ALA A 80 -10.86 1.01 -5.85
CA ALA A 80 -9.45 1.31 -5.70
C ALA A 80 -9.25 2.83 -5.64
N ILE A 81 -8.49 3.33 -4.66
CA ILE A 81 -8.20 4.75 -4.47
C ILE A 81 -6.69 4.97 -4.55
N PRO A 82 -6.19 5.95 -5.34
CA PRO A 82 -4.77 6.28 -5.36
C PRO A 82 -4.34 6.85 -4.01
N ILE A 83 -3.19 6.41 -3.52
CA ILE A 83 -2.59 6.85 -2.25
C ILE A 83 -1.46 7.86 -2.54
N GLU A 84 -0.41 7.41 -3.21
CA GLU A 84 0.78 8.22 -3.50
C GLU A 84 1.54 7.68 -4.72
N PRO A 85 2.24 8.55 -5.47
CA PRO A 85 3.26 8.10 -6.41
C PRO A 85 4.43 7.46 -5.64
N ILE A 86 5.13 6.52 -6.27
CA ILE A 86 6.36 5.93 -5.73
C ILE A 86 7.46 5.95 -6.80
N ASP A 87 8.65 6.40 -6.41
CA ASP A 87 9.83 6.40 -7.28
C ASP A 87 10.39 4.96 -7.38
N PRO A 88 10.63 4.42 -8.59
CA PRO A 88 11.31 3.15 -8.79
C PRO A 88 12.66 3.03 -8.08
N ASP A 89 13.35 4.15 -7.82
CA ASP A 89 14.60 4.18 -7.05
C ASP A 89 14.38 3.70 -5.58
N LEU A 90 13.15 3.55 -5.11
CA LEU A 90 12.82 2.97 -3.80
C LEU A 90 12.52 1.47 -3.84
N PHE A 91 12.42 0.84 -5.03
CA PHE A 91 12.04 -0.58 -5.14
C PHE A 91 13.10 -1.55 -4.61
N HIS A 92 14.32 -1.08 -4.39
CA HIS A 92 15.38 -1.83 -3.72
C HIS A 92 15.23 -1.85 -2.18
N LEU A 93 14.25 -1.15 -1.62
CA LEU A 93 13.93 -1.14 -0.19
C LEU A 93 12.74 -2.04 0.12
N ASN A 94 12.54 -2.35 1.40
CA ASN A 94 11.24 -2.81 1.88
C ASN A 94 10.30 -1.62 1.92
N ASN A 95 9.33 -1.58 1.01
CA ASN A 95 8.29 -0.55 0.97
C ASN A 95 7.10 -1.02 1.81
N GLN A 96 6.95 -0.42 2.99
CA GLN A 96 5.92 -0.78 3.96
C GLN A 96 4.75 0.21 3.90
N TYR A 97 3.54 -0.33 3.77
CA TYR A 97 2.28 0.37 3.92
C TYR A 97 1.53 -0.22 5.12
N TRP A 98 1.46 0.53 6.21
CA TRP A 98 0.64 0.17 7.35
C TRP A 98 -0.72 0.85 7.21
N VAL A 99 -1.74 0.04 6.95
CA VAL A 99 -3.13 0.47 6.80
C VAL A 99 -3.88 0.18 8.08
N SER A 100 -4.48 1.22 8.65
CA SER A 100 -5.44 1.15 9.76
C SER A 100 -6.79 1.63 9.28
N TYR A 101 -7.89 0.97 9.62
CA TYR A 101 -9.24 1.44 9.27
C TYR A 101 -10.28 0.98 10.28
N TYR A 102 -11.44 1.63 10.25
CA TYR A 102 -12.60 1.27 11.06
C TYR A 102 -13.67 0.58 10.22
N ARG A 103 -14.31 -0.44 10.83
CA ARG A 103 -15.57 -1.03 10.38
C ARG A 103 -16.55 -0.96 11.54
N GLY A 104 -17.39 0.07 11.53
CA GLY A 104 -18.20 0.41 12.71
C GLY A 104 -17.30 0.78 13.91
N PRO A 105 -17.49 0.20 15.11
CA PRO A 105 -16.68 0.52 16.28
C PRO A 105 -15.32 -0.18 16.32
N GLN A 106 -15.08 -1.14 15.43
CA GLN A 106 -13.89 -1.99 15.44
C GLN A 106 -12.80 -1.41 14.54
N ILE A 107 -11.56 -1.40 15.05
CA ILE A 107 -10.37 -1.02 14.30
C ILE A 107 -9.64 -2.26 13.78
N PHE A 108 -9.10 -2.13 12.58
CA PHE A 108 -8.34 -3.14 11.86
C PHE A 108 -7.01 -2.56 11.42
N ASP A 109 -5.95 -3.37 11.48
CA ASP A 109 -4.59 -2.95 11.19
C ASP A 109 -3.86 -4.04 10.40
N LYS A 110 -3.26 -3.68 9.27
CA LYS A 110 -2.41 -4.58 8.49
C LYS A 110 -1.21 -3.86 7.88
N LYS A 111 -0.06 -4.54 7.89
CA LYS A 111 1.14 -4.11 7.19
C LYS A 111 1.28 -4.89 5.89
N PHE A 112 1.46 -4.17 4.79
CA PHE A 112 1.79 -4.69 3.48
C PHE A 112 3.24 -4.30 3.20
N ILE A 113 4.11 -5.26 2.94
CA ILE A 113 5.55 -5.02 2.75
C ILE A 113 5.95 -5.57 1.40
N PHE A 114 6.19 -4.67 0.46
CA PHE A 114 6.83 -5.01 -0.80
C PHE A 114 8.34 -5.09 -0.55
N VAL A 115 8.84 -6.33 -0.50
CA VAL A 115 10.28 -6.59 -0.33
C VAL A 115 11.07 -6.16 -1.56
N PRO A 116 12.40 -5.98 -1.46
CA PRO A 116 13.24 -5.71 -2.62
C PRO A 116 12.97 -6.69 -3.76
N ASP A 117 13.01 -6.19 -4.99
CA ASP A 117 12.80 -6.94 -6.24
C ASP A 117 11.38 -7.54 -6.40
N SER A 118 10.42 -7.18 -5.54
CA SER A 118 9.02 -7.61 -5.70
C SER A 118 8.23 -6.74 -6.68
N ILE A 119 8.54 -5.44 -6.78
CA ILE A 119 7.86 -4.51 -7.69
C ILE A 119 8.60 -4.52 -9.04
N VAL A 120 8.33 -5.55 -9.84
CA VAL A 120 8.98 -5.78 -11.14
C VAL A 120 7.97 -6.20 -12.20
N PRO A 121 8.25 -5.98 -13.51
CA PRO A 121 7.35 -6.36 -14.59
C PRO A 121 6.92 -7.84 -14.57
N ALA A 122 7.80 -8.74 -14.13
CA ALA A 122 7.50 -10.18 -14.04
C ALA A 122 6.44 -10.55 -13.00
N ASN A 123 6.18 -9.66 -12.02
CA ASN A 123 5.18 -9.86 -10.97
C ASN A 123 3.88 -9.10 -11.24
N LEU A 124 3.76 -8.46 -12.41
CA LEU A 124 2.53 -7.78 -12.80
C LEU A 124 1.41 -8.80 -12.98
N ILE A 125 0.28 -8.53 -12.34
CA ILE A 125 -0.96 -9.26 -12.51
C ILE A 125 -2.09 -8.28 -12.82
N GLN A 126 -3.17 -8.79 -13.40
CA GLN A 126 -4.36 -7.99 -13.64
C GLN A 126 -5.04 -7.59 -12.32
N ILE A 127 -5.21 -6.29 -12.10
CA ILE A 127 -5.89 -5.72 -10.94
C ILE A 127 -7.32 -5.36 -11.34
N ALA A 128 -8.27 -6.25 -11.05
CA ALA A 128 -9.64 -6.15 -11.52
C ALA A 128 -10.33 -4.80 -11.19
N LEU A 129 -10.15 -4.27 -9.97
CA LEU A 129 -10.75 -2.99 -9.56
C LEU A 129 -10.19 -1.76 -10.31
N LEU A 130 -9.02 -1.90 -10.95
CA LEU A 130 -8.39 -0.82 -11.72
C LEU A 130 -8.46 -1.05 -13.24
N GLY A 131 -8.70 -2.29 -13.69
CA GLY A 131 -8.59 -2.66 -15.10
C GLY A 131 -7.16 -2.50 -15.65
N ARG A 132 -6.15 -2.48 -14.77
CA ARG A 132 -4.73 -2.26 -15.08
C ARG A 132 -3.89 -3.38 -14.49
N GLU A 133 -2.68 -3.55 -15.01
CA GLU A 133 -1.70 -4.47 -14.43
C GLU A 133 -0.89 -3.81 -13.31
N GLY A 134 -0.59 -4.55 -12.25
CA GLY A 134 0.18 -4.05 -11.10
C GLY A 134 0.71 -5.19 -10.24
N VAL A 135 1.57 -4.85 -9.28
CA VAL A 135 2.02 -5.79 -8.25
C VAL A 135 1.10 -5.64 -7.03
N LEU A 136 0.45 -6.73 -6.64
CA LEU A 136 -0.54 -6.77 -5.56
C LEU A 136 0.03 -7.40 -4.30
N HIS A 137 -0.28 -6.82 -3.14
CA HIS A 137 -0.07 -7.43 -1.84
C HIS A 137 -1.39 -7.44 -1.06
N SER A 138 -1.85 -8.64 -0.70
CA SER A 138 -3.16 -8.86 -0.07
C SER A 138 -3.11 -9.28 1.38
#